data_AF-A0A940DLV1-F1
#
_entry.id   AF-A0A940DLV1-F1
#
_cell.length_a   1.000
_cell.length_b   1.000
_cell.length_c   1.000
_cell.angle_alpha   90.00
_cell.angle_beta   90.00
_cell.angle_gamma   90.00
#
_symmetry.space_group_name_H-M   'P 1'
#
loop_
_entity.id
_entity.type
_entity.pdbx_description
1 polymer ?
#
loop_
_entity_poly.entity_id
_entity_poly.type
_entity_poly.pdbx_seq_one_letter_code
_entity_poly.pdbx_strand_id
1 'polypeptide(L)'
;MRLGLVSMGYVPYVRRRMRRAGMRVTVRWGRLYTIEAVETRQPDSEAQLRARGVLARASAMAKRELENPERRLYWDCHAAEMGYKTGRGACVAHYIKRLKALDALREEDVERMRRRAAERRARQEERRRREMMAMMEGEESVDYEAVAEVFRPRSRWTEVSVRRARMYEERRRRYDVLPDTSGDW
;
A
#
# COMPACT_ATOMS: atom_id res chain seq x y z
N MET A 1 -17.63 7.08 -31.65
CA MET A 1 -17.92 6.51 -32.98
C MET A 1 -19.04 7.34 -33.63
N ARG A 2 -18.90 7.78 -34.89
CA ARG A 2 -19.94 8.56 -35.61
C ARG A 2 -20.90 7.59 -36.29
N LEU A 3 -22.18 7.58 -35.89
CA LEU A 3 -23.15 6.58 -36.33
C LEU A 3 -23.92 6.96 -37.62
N GLY A 4 -23.56 8.07 -38.25
CA GLY A 4 -24.20 8.58 -39.46
C GLY A 4 -25.28 9.63 -39.20
N LEU A 5 -25.88 10.09 -40.29
CA LEU A 5 -26.97 11.06 -40.32
C LEU A 5 -28.31 10.31 -40.22
N VAL A 6 -29.15 10.68 -39.26
CA VAL A 6 -30.39 9.95 -38.97
C VAL A 6 -31.57 10.92 -38.97
N SER A 7 -32.74 10.48 -39.45
CA SER A 7 -33.98 11.25 -39.40
C SER A 7 -34.47 11.43 -37.95
N MET A 8 -35.19 12.53 -37.69
CA MET A 8 -35.64 12.90 -36.33
C MET A 8 -36.42 11.78 -35.63
N GLY A 9 -37.31 11.10 -36.37
CA GLY A 9 -38.15 10.03 -35.83
C GLY A 9 -37.37 8.79 -35.38
N TYR A 10 -36.15 8.60 -35.86
CA TYR A 10 -35.32 7.44 -35.52
C TYR A 10 -34.38 7.71 -34.34
N VAL A 11 -34.20 8.96 -33.94
CA VAL A 11 -33.32 9.36 -32.82
C VAL A 11 -33.70 8.67 -31.50
N PRO A 12 -34.99 8.53 -31.10
CA PRO A 12 -35.37 7.82 -29.88
C PRO A 12 -34.98 6.34 -29.90
N TYR A 13 -35.14 5.68 -31.06
CA TYR A 13 -34.77 4.27 -31.23
C TYR A 13 -33.25 4.08 -31.08
N VAL A 14 -32.46 4.92 -31.75
CA VAL A 14 -30.99 4.87 -31.65
C VAL A 14 -30.54 5.16 -30.22
N ARG A 15 -31.11 6.16 -29.55
CA ARG A 15 -30.81 6.43 -28.12
C ARG A 15 -31.10 5.22 -27.23
N ARG A 16 -32.22 4.53 -27.44
CA ARG A 16 -32.61 3.35 -26.63
C ARG A 16 -31.65 2.18 -26.85
N ARG A 17 -31.27 1.93 -28.11
CA ARG A 17 -30.33 0.87 -28.49
C ARG A 17 -28.92 1.15 -27.94
N MET A 18 -28.45 2.39 -28.04
CA MET A 18 -27.13 2.79 -27.57
C MET A 18 -27.03 2.79 -26.03
N ARG A 19 -28.09 3.20 -25.33
CA ARG A 19 -28.14 3.08 -23.85
C ARG A 19 -28.03 1.61 -23.39
N ARG A 20 -28.70 0.67 -24.06
CA ARG A 20 -28.56 -0.77 -23.75
C ARG A 20 -27.15 -1.30 -23.99
N ALA A 21 -26.43 -0.72 -24.95
CA ALA A 21 -25.02 -1.03 -25.20
C ALA A 21 -24.06 -0.33 -24.20
N GLY A 22 -24.57 0.48 -23.27
CA GLY A 22 -23.75 1.24 -22.33
C GLY A 22 -23.09 2.47 -22.97
N MET A 23 -23.70 3.05 -24.00
CA MET A 23 -23.17 4.21 -24.72
C MET A 23 -24.01 5.47 -24.45
N ARG A 24 -23.33 6.62 -24.30
CA ARG A 24 -23.97 7.94 -24.24
C ARG A 24 -24.06 8.52 -25.64
N VAL A 25 -25.23 9.08 -25.95
CA VAL A 25 -25.54 9.61 -27.27
C VAL A 25 -25.74 11.12 -27.22
N THR A 26 -24.87 11.86 -27.90
CA THR A 26 -25.05 13.29 -28.20
C THR A 26 -25.65 13.45 -29.59
N VAL A 27 -26.64 14.33 -29.69
CA VAL A 27 -27.36 14.61 -30.94
C VAL A 27 -27.12 16.08 -31.29
N ARG A 28 -26.55 16.35 -32.46
CA ARG A 28 -26.37 17.71 -32.98
C ARG A 28 -27.45 18.04 -34.02
N TRP A 29 -28.01 19.24 -33.92
CA TRP A 29 -29.12 19.73 -34.74
C TRP A 29 -28.62 20.25 -36.11
N GLY A 30 -29.35 19.88 -37.19
CA GLY A 30 -29.08 20.25 -38.58
C GLY A 30 -30.17 19.69 -39.52
N ARG A 31 -30.00 19.78 -40.85
CA ARG A 31 -30.95 19.23 -41.87
C ARG A 31 -31.13 17.70 -41.76
N LEU A 32 -30.13 17.02 -41.20
CA LEU A 32 -30.13 15.63 -40.74
C LEU A 32 -29.38 15.56 -39.39
N TYR A 33 -29.79 14.69 -38.47
CA TYR A 33 -29.21 14.64 -37.11
C TYR A 33 -27.93 13.82 -37.10
N THR A 34 -26.82 14.40 -36.64
CA THR A 34 -25.60 13.62 -36.39
C THR A 34 -25.65 13.02 -34.99
N ILE A 35 -25.55 11.69 -34.91
CA ILE A 35 -25.51 10.95 -33.65
C ILE A 35 -24.06 10.54 -33.37
N GLU A 36 -23.50 11.09 -32.29
CA GLU A 36 -22.22 10.67 -31.74
C GLU A 36 -22.50 9.74 -30.55
N ALA A 37 -22.06 8.49 -30.67
CA ALA A 37 -22.06 7.56 -29.55
C ALA A 37 -20.66 7.49 -28.95
N VAL A 38 -20.59 7.83 -27.67
CA VAL A 38 -19.41 7.67 -26.83
C VAL A 38 -19.65 6.44 -25.99
N GLU A 39 -18.76 5.46 -26.09
CA GLU A 39 -18.82 4.27 -25.23
C GLU A 39 -18.63 4.73 -23.78
N THR A 40 -19.67 4.57 -22.96
CA THR A 40 -19.66 4.87 -21.53
C THR A 40 -19.64 3.58 -20.72
N ARG A 41 -19.02 2.53 -21.24
CA ARG A 41 -18.68 1.37 -20.42
C ARG A 41 -17.67 1.85 -19.40
N GLN A 42 -18.16 2.23 -18.22
CA GLN A 42 -17.30 2.27 -17.05
C GLN A 42 -16.64 0.89 -16.97
N PRO A 43 -15.31 0.82 -16.84
CA PRO A 43 -14.66 -0.45 -16.60
C PRO A 43 -15.34 -1.09 -15.39
N ASP A 44 -15.69 -2.37 -15.51
CA ASP A 44 -16.31 -3.10 -14.41
C ASP A 44 -15.46 -2.89 -13.15
N SER A 45 -16.10 -2.48 -12.06
CA SER A 45 -15.41 -2.37 -10.77
C SER A 45 -14.79 -3.73 -10.41
N GLU A 46 -13.70 -3.73 -9.64
CA GLU A 46 -13.08 -4.99 -9.21
C GLU A 46 -14.06 -5.93 -8.50
N ALA A 47 -15.01 -5.36 -7.73
CA ALA A 47 -16.05 -6.11 -7.07
C ALA A 47 -16.98 -6.83 -8.07
N GLN A 48 -17.32 -6.18 -9.19
CA GLN A 48 -18.12 -6.78 -10.26
C GLN A 48 -17.35 -7.89 -11.00
N LEU A 49 -16.06 -7.67 -11.27
CA LEU A 49 -15.20 -8.69 -11.87
C LEU A 49 -15.05 -9.92 -10.96
N ARG A 50 -14.83 -9.71 -9.65
CA ARG A 50 -14.80 -10.80 -8.65
C ARG A 50 -16.13 -11.55 -8.60
N ALA A 51 -17.26 -10.85 -8.55
CA ALA A 51 -18.58 -11.47 -8.52
C ALA A 51 -18.87 -12.30 -9.79
N ARG A 52 -18.49 -11.80 -10.97
CA ARG A 52 -18.56 -12.54 -12.24
C ARG A 52 -17.69 -13.79 -12.22
N GLY A 53 -16.48 -13.69 -11.69
CA GLY A 53 -15.58 -14.84 -11.53
C GLY A 53 -16.18 -15.93 -10.63
N VAL A 54 -16.78 -15.55 -9.49
CA VAL A 54 -17.46 -16.49 -8.59
C VAL A 54 -18.65 -17.15 -9.29
N LEU A 55 -19.49 -16.37 -9.98
CA LEU A 55 -20.64 -16.90 -10.72
C LEU A 55 -20.21 -17.87 -11.83
N ALA A 56 -19.15 -17.55 -12.57
CA ALA A 56 -18.62 -18.42 -13.62
C ALA A 56 -18.12 -19.75 -13.06
N ARG A 57 -17.36 -19.72 -11.96
CA ARG A 57 -16.90 -20.94 -11.27
C ARG A 57 -18.06 -21.77 -10.76
N ALA A 58 -19.02 -21.15 -10.05
CA ALA A 58 -20.21 -21.84 -9.55
C ALA A 58 -21.04 -22.45 -10.69
N SER A 59 -21.19 -21.74 -11.82
CA SER A 59 -21.90 -22.23 -13.00
C SER A 59 -21.21 -23.42 -13.64
N ALA A 60 -19.87 -23.42 -13.69
CA ALA A 60 -19.10 -24.54 -14.21
C ALA A 60 -19.22 -25.79 -13.31
N MET A 61 -19.19 -25.61 -11.99
CA MET A 61 -19.41 -26.69 -11.02
C MET A 61 -20.82 -27.25 -11.14
N ALA A 62 -21.83 -26.38 -11.18
CA ALA A 62 -23.22 -26.79 -11.35
C ALA A 62 -23.44 -27.54 -12.67
N LYS A 63 -22.77 -27.13 -13.76
CA LYS A 63 -22.85 -27.85 -15.03
C LYS A 63 -22.40 -29.31 -14.87
N ARG A 64 -21.23 -29.54 -14.28
CA ARG A 64 -20.70 -30.89 -14.03
C ARG A 64 -21.58 -31.70 -13.10
N GLU A 65 -22.11 -31.06 -12.05
CA GLU A 65 -23.00 -31.72 -11.08
C GLU A 65 -24.30 -32.21 -11.76
N LEU A 66 -24.84 -31.41 -12.67
CA LEU A 66 -26.10 -31.69 -13.37
C LEU A 66 -25.93 -32.59 -14.61
N GLU A 67 -24.69 -32.94 -14.98
CA GLU A 67 -24.43 -33.99 -15.96
C GLU A 67 -24.82 -35.38 -15.42
N ASN A 68 -24.86 -35.56 -14.09
CA ASN A 68 -25.42 -36.74 -13.46
C ASN A 68 -26.96 -36.61 -13.33
N PRO A 69 -27.76 -37.55 -13.88
CA PRO A 69 -29.21 -37.47 -13.87
C PRO A 69 -29.83 -37.57 -12.47
N GLU A 70 -29.25 -38.36 -11.57
CA GLU A 70 -29.72 -38.48 -10.18
C GLU A 70 -29.50 -37.19 -9.41
N ARG A 71 -28.34 -36.57 -9.60
CA ARG A 71 -28.02 -35.25 -9.03
C ARG A 71 -28.94 -34.17 -9.59
N ARG A 72 -29.26 -34.23 -10.87
CA ARG A 72 -30.22 -33.31 -11.49
C ARG A 72 -31.61 -33.44 -10.85
N LEU A 73 -32.11 -34.66 -10.70
CA LEU A 73 -33.40 -34.91 -10.04
C LEU A 73 -33.41 -34.36 -8.61
N TYR A 74 -32.34 -34.64 -7.84
CA TYR A 74 -32.17 -34.10 -6.50
C TYR A 74 -32.27 -32.57 -6.48
N TRP A 75 -31.54 -31.88 -7.38
CA TRP A 75 -31.55 -30.43 -7.42
C TRP A 75 -32.88 -29.85 -7.90
N ASP A 76 -33.60 -30.53 -8.80
CA ASP A 76 -34.93 -30.11 -9.25
C ASP A 76 -35.96 -30.22 -8.10
N CYS A 77 -35.93 -31.29 -7.31
CA CYS A 77 -36.73 -31.40 -6.08
C CYS A 77 -36.37 -30.32 -5.06
N HIS A 78 -35.07 -30.15 -4.80
CA HIS A 78 -34.56 -29.19 -3.83
C HIS A 78 -34.80 -27.73 -4.26
N ALA A 79 -34.96 -27.45 -5.56
CA ALA A 79 -35.33 -26.13 -6.05
C ALA A 79 -36.73 -25.72 -5.60
N ALA A 80 -37.69 -26.65 -5.62
CA ALA A 80 -39.05 -26.40 -5.15
C ALA A 80 -39.06 -26.06 -3.65
N GLU A 81 -38.31 -26.81 -2.84
CA GLU A 81 -38.17 -26.58 -1.40
C GLU A 81 -37.55 -25.20 -1.06
N MET A 82 -36.58 -24.76 -1.87
CA MET A 82 -35.84 -23.51 -1.65
C MET A 82 -36.44 -22.30 -2.40
N GLY A 83 -37.53 -22.46 -3.14
CA GLY A 83 -38.19 -21.40 -3.90
C GLY A 83 -37.44 -20.96 -5.18
N TYR A 84 -36.57 -21.81 -5.73
CA TYR A 84 -35.91 -21.56 -7.01
C TYR A 84 -36.76 -22.09 -8.18
N LYS A 85 -36.76 -21.35 -9.30
CA LYS A 85 -37.49 -21.75 -10.52
C LYS A 85 -36.95 -23.00 -11.21
N THR A 86 -35.68 -23.37 -10.97
CA THR A 86 -35.01 -24.50 -11.64
C THR A 86 -33.98 -25.14 -10.70
N GLY A 87 -33.74 -26.45 -10.83
CA GLY A 87 -32.66 -27.15 -10.11
C GLY A 87 -31.29 -26.59 -10.44
N ARG A 88 -31.08 -26.13 -11.68
CA ARG A 88 -29.87 -25.41 -12.06
C ARG A 88 -29.67 -24.13 -11.24
N GLY A 89 -30.72 -23.33 -11.05
CA GLY A 89 -30.65 -22.13 -10.23
C GLY A 89 -30.28 -22.43 -8.78
N ALA A 90 -30.92 -23.45 -8.18
CA ALA A 90 -30.63 -23.90 -6.83
C ALA A 90 -29.19 -24.42 -6.68
N CYS A 91 -28.73 -25.23 -7.62
CA CYS A 91 -27.39 -25.79 -7.66
C CYS A 91 -26.31 -24.69 -7.77
N VAL A 92 -26.50 -23.72 -8.67
CA VAL A 92 -25.59 -22.56 -8.79
C VAL A 92 -25.54 -21.75 -7.49
N ALA A 93 -26.70 -21.46 -6.88
CA ALA A 93 -26.76 -20.71 -5.63
C ALA A 93 -26.06 -21.45 -4.47
N HIS A 94 -26.23 -22.77 -4.39
CA HIS A 94 -25.53 -23.62 -3.43
C HIS A 94 -24.00 -23.49 -3.57
N TYR A 95 -23.47 -23.61 -4.79
CA TYR A 95 -22.02 -23.47 -5.01
C TYR A 95 -21.51 -22.05 -4.78
N ILE A 96 -22.29 -21.01 -5.07
CA ILE A 96 -21.93 -19.63 -4.71
C ILE A 96 -21.75 -19.52 -3.18
N LYS A 97 -22.71 -20.06 -2.40
CA LYS A 97 -22.62 -20.05 -0.94
C LYS A 97 -21.38 -20.77 -0.44
N ARG A 98 -21.08 -21.95 -1.02
CA ARG A 98 -19.90 -22.74 -0.67
C ARG A 98 -18.59 -22.05 -1.03
N LEU A 99 -18.49 -21.44 -2.21
CA LEU A 99 -17.31 -20.68 -2.62
C LEU A 99 -17.08 -19.47 -1.72
N LYS A 100 -18.13 -18.73 -1.36
CA LYS A 100 -18.01 -17.61 -0.41
C LYS A 100 -17.50 -18.06 0.96
N ALA A 101 -17.97 -19.20 1.46
CA ALA A 101 -17.47 -19.75 2.72
C ALA A 101 -15.99 -20.16 2.63
N LEU A 102 -15.57 -20.75 1.51
CA LEU A 102 -14.15 -21.08 1.28
C LEU A 102 -13.27 -19.83 1.18
N ASP A 103 -13.75 -18.79 0.50
CA ASP A 103 -13.01 -17.53 0.38
C ASP A 103 -12.88 -16.85 1.76
N ALA A 104 -13.92 -16.89 2.61
CA ALA A 104 -13.85 -16.38 3.98
C ALA A 104 -12.83 -17.13 4.86
N LEU A 105 -12.83 -18.48 4.80
CA LEU A 105 -11.84 -19.28 5.53
C LEU A 105 -10.41 -18.98 5.09
N ARG A 106 -10.20 -18.77 3.79
CA ARG A 106 -8.88 -18.39 3.25
C ARG A 106 -8.44 -17.01 3.72
N GLU A 107 -9.35 -16.05 3.81
CA GLU A 107 -9.06 -14.71 4.32
C GLU A 107 -8.66 -14.78 5.81
N GLU A 108 -9.37 -15.56 6.63
CA GLU A 108 -9.02 -15.78 8.03
C GLU A 108 -7.64 -16.43 8.20
N ASP A 109 -7.33 -17.45 7.39
CA ASP A 109 -6.03 -18.11 7.43
C ASP A 109 -4.88 -17.18 7.00
N VAL A 110 -5.11 -16.36 5.96
CA VAL A 110 -4.15 -15.35 5.51
C VAL A 110 -3.94 -14.29 6.60
N GLU A 111 -4.99 -13.84 7.26
CA GLU A 111 -4.88 -12.88 8.35
C GLU A 111 -4.14 -13.46 9.55
N ARG A 112 -4.42 -14.72 9.92
CA ARG A 112 -3.70 -15.45 10.96
C ARG A 112 -2.20 -15.55 10.65
N MET A 113 -1.86 -15.85 9.40
CA MET A 113 -0.46 -15.89 8.95
C MET A 113 0.21 -14.52 9.01
N ARG A 114 -0.50 -13.45 8.62
CA ARG A 114 0.00 -12.07 8.74
C ARG A 114 0.25 -11.66 10.18
N ARG A 115 -0.65 -11.99 11.11
CA ARG A 115 -0.49 -11.72 12.55
C ARG A 115 0.73 -12.44 13.12
N ARG A 116 0.87 -13.74 12.85
CA ARG A 116 2.07 -14.52 13.25
C ARG A 116 3.36 -13.96 12.68
N ALA A 117 3.35 -13.51 11.43
CA ALA A 117 4.51 -12.88 10.81
C ALA A 117 4.86 -11.54 11.47
N ALA A 118 3.85 -10.72 11.81
CA ALA A 118 4.02 -9.47 12.52
C ALA A 118 4.58 -9.68 13.94
N GLU A 119 4.06 -10.65 14.69
CA GLU A 119 4.58 -11.01 16.02
C GLU A 119 6.03 -11.46 15.97
N ARG A 120 6.42 -12.27 14.96
CA ARG A 120 7.81 -12.67 14.76
C ARG A 120 8.72 -11.46 14.49
N ARG A 121 8.27 -10.51 13.65
CA ARG A 121 9.01 -9.27 13.38
C ARG A 121 9.15 -8.42 14.64
N ALA A 122 8.08 -8.28 15.42
CA ALA A 122 8.10 -7.53 16.68
C ALA A 122 9.08 -8.14 17.70
N ARG A 123 9.07 -9.46 17.88
CA ARG A 123 10.04 -10.16 18.74
C ARG A 123 11.47 -10.01 18.25
N GLN A 124 11.70 -10.04 16.94
CA GLN A 124 13.03 -9.85 16.37
C GLN A 124 13.53 -8.41 16.56
N GLU A 125 12.65 -7.42 16.42
CA GLU A 125 12.96 -6.01 16.66
C GLU A 125 13.25 -5.76 18.15
N GLU A 126 12.43 -6.31 19.04
CA GLU A 126 12.64 -6.24 20.49
C GLU A 126 13.97 -6.87 20.90
N ARG A 127 14.30 -8.03 20.34
CA ARG A 127 15.61 -8.68 20.54
C ARG A 127 16.75 -7.79 20.08
N ARG A 128 16.67 -7.21 18.88
CA ARG A 128 17.68 -6.26 18.36
C ARG A 128 17.83 -5.04 19.26
N ARG A 129 16.72 -4.48 19.78
CA ARG A 129 16.77 -3.35 20.72
C ARG A 129 17.48 -3.73 22.02
N ARG A 130 17.21 -4.91 22.58
CA ARG A 130 17.89 -5.42 23.78
C ARG A 130 19.38 -5.64 23.54
N GLU A 131 19.75 -6.28 22.42
CA GLU A 131 21.15 -6.48 22.03
C GLU A 131 21.88 -5.14 21.84
N MET A 132 21.23 -4.15 21.20
CA MET A 132 21.77 -2.80 21.03
C MET A 132 21.97 -2.08 22.38
N MET A 133 21.00 -2.17 23.29
CA MET A 133 21.06 -1.53 24.60
C MET A 133 22.15 -2.16 25.48
N ALA A 134 22.28 -3.49 25.45
CA ALA A 134 23.35 -4.20 26.15
C ALA A 134 24.76 -3.86 25.62
N MET A 135 24.91 -3.59 24.32
CA MET A 135 26.19 -3.12 23.77
C MET A 135 26.54 -1.70 24.24
N MET A 136 25.55 -0.82 24.46
CA MET A 136 25.78 0.52 24.99
C MET A 136 26.12 0.51 26.50
N GLU A 137 25.51 -0.39 27.28
CA GLU A 137 25.84 -0.55 28.71
C GLU A 137 27.23 -1.18 28.93
N GLY A 138 27.78 -1.87 27.93
CA GLY A 138 29.13 -2.42 27.93
C GLY A 138 30.22 -1.48 27.42
N GLU A 139 29.88 -0.28 26.92
CA GLU A 139 30.87 0.79 26.76
C GLU A 139 31.20 1.34 28.15
N GLU A 140 32.17 0.70 28.82
CA GLU A 140 32.90 1.36 29.90
C GLU A 140 33.27 2.75 29.41
N SER A 141 32.80 3.77 30.13
CA SER A 141 33.26 5.13 29.94
C SER A 141 34.78 5.07 29.97
N VAL A 142 35.41 5.22 28.81
CA VAL A 142 36.86 5.37 28.75
C VAL A 142 37.14 6.59 29.63
N ASP A 143 37.73 6.34 30.79
CA ASP A 143 38.14 7.40 31.68
C ASP A 143 39.25 8.16 30.96
N TYR A 144 38.85 9.21 30.25
CA TYR A 144 39.75 10.03 29.45
C TYR A 144 40.81 10.71 30.35
N GLU A 145 40.60 10.79 31.67
CA GLU A 145 41.63 11.26 32.62
C GLU A 145 42.75 10.22 32.79
N ALA A 146 42.44 8.93 32.85
CA ALA A 146 43.44 7.87 32.93
C ALA A 146 44.27 7.73 31.63
N VAL A 147 43.64 7.92 30.46
CA VAL A 147 44.36 7.91 29.17
C VAL A 147 45.27 9.12 29.00
N ALA A 148 44.88 10.29 29.54
CA ALA A 148 45.70 11.50 29.53
C ALA A 148 46.96 11.37 30.40
N GLU A 149 46.93 10.54 31.45
CA GLU A 149 48.10 10.28 32.30
C GLU A 149 49.14 9.38 31.62
N VAL A 150 48.70 8.41 30.81
CA VAL A 150 49.57 7.49 30.06
C VAL A 150 50.23 8.18 28.85
N PHE A 151 49.54 9.13 28.21
CA PHE A 151 50.05 9.89 27.06
C PHE A 151 50.69 11.24 27.41
N ARG A 152 51.10 11.48 28.67
CA ARG A 152 51.96 12.63 28.99
C ARG A 152 53.31 12.47 28.28
N PRO A 153 53.62 13.25 27.22
CA PRO A 153 54.92 13.16 26.59
C PRO A 153 55.90 13.88 27.52
N ARG A 154 56.74 13.12 28.22
CA ARG A 154 58.00 13.62 28.82
C ARG A 154 59.01 13.97 27.72
N SER A 155 58.58 14.79 26.76
CA SER A 155 59.44 15.29 25.69
C SER A 155 59.90 16.70 26.06
N ARG A 156 61.19 16.97 25.85
CA ARG A 156 61.81 18.32 25.92
C ARG A 156 60.98 19.41 25.20
N TRP A 157 60.11 19.03 24.26
CA TRP A 157 59.19 19.93 23.56
C TRP A 157 58.13 20.59 24.46
N THR A 158 57.67 19.90 25.51
CA THR A 158 56.68 20.45 26.47
C THR A 158 57.32 21.53 27.35
N GLU A 159 58.59 21.39 27.71
CA GLU A 159 59.34 22.45 28.42
C GLU A 159 59.65 23.65 27.52
N VAL A 160 60.00 23.42 26.25
CA VAL A 160 60.26 24.50 25.28
C VAL A 160 58.99 25.31 24.98
N SER A 161 57.82 24.66 24.88
CA SER A 161 56.53 25.33 24.63
C SER A 161 56.06 26.14 25.84
N VAL A 162 56.20 25.62 27.06
CA VAL A 162 55.92 26.38 28.30
C VAL A 162 56.87 27.57 28.45
N ARG A 163 58.15 27.41 28.09
CA ARG A 163 59.14 28.51 28.14
C ARG A 163 58.88 29.58 27.09
N ARG A 164 58.44 29.21 25.88
CA ARG A 164 57.99 30.17 24.85
C ARG A 164 56.73 30.90 25.28
N ALA A 165 55.74 30.20 25.84
CA ALA A 165 54.50 30.81 26.31
C ALA A 165 54.77 31.89 27.37
N ARG A 166 55.62 31.59 28.37
CA ARG A 166 56.07 32.59 29.36
C ARG A 166 56.78 33.79 28.73
N MET A 167 57.65 33.57 27.75
CA MET A 167 58.37 34.66 27.07
C MET A 167 57.41 35.59 26.29
N TYR A 168 56.38 35.04 25.66
CA TYR A 168 55.35 35.83 24.98
C TYR A 168 54.47 36.61 25.97
N GLU A 169 54.16 36.02 27.12
CA GLU A 169 53.36 36.66 28.17
C GLU A 169 54.13 37.80 28.87
N GLU A 170 55.43 37.64 29.11
CA GLU A 170 56.31 38.71 29.58
C GLU A 170 56.45 39.86 28.56
N ARG A 171 56.56 39.53 27.27
CA ARG A 171 56.54 40.55 26.21
C ARG A 171 55.21 41.29 26.19
N ARG A 172 54.09 40.57 26.26
CA ARG A 172 52.75 41.16 26.29
C ARG A 172 52.59 42.12 27.46
N ARG A 173 53.02 41.73 28.67
CA ARG A 173 53.03 42.63 29.84
C ARG A 173 53.90 43.88 29.69
N ARG A 174 55.00 43.82 28.93
CA ARG A 174 55.81 45.01 28.62
C ARG A 174 55.11 45.96 27.66
N TYR A 175 54.30 45.45 26.73
CA TYR A 175 53.57 46.28 25.76
C TYR A 175 52.21 46.76 26.30
N ASP A 176 51.61 46.05 27.26
CA ASP A 176 50.35 46.43 27.93
C ASP A 176 50.54 47.56 28.97
N VAL A 177 51.78 48.03 29.19
CA VAL A 177 52.08 49.27 29.94
C VAL A 177 52.50 50.36 28.95
N LEU A 178 51.63 50.66 27.99
CA LEU A 178 51.59 51.96 27.35
C LEU A 178 50.34 52.66 27.89
N PRO A 179 50.48 53.84 28.53
CA PRO A 179 49.32 54.60 28.94
C PRO A 179 48.50 54.93 27.69
N ASP A 180 47.19 54.87 27.85
CA ASP A 180 46.19 55.20 26.85
C ASP A 180 46.46 56.63 26.33
N THR A 181 47.15 56.73 25.20
CA THR A 181 47.19 57.97 24.42
C THR A 181 46.06 57.92 23.41
N SER A 182 44.83 57.90 23.92
CA SER A 182 43.69 58.46 23.19
C SER A 182 43.88 59.99 23.15
N GLY A 183 44.79 60.42 22.26
CA GLY A 183 44.94 61.81 21.86
C GLY A 183 44.36 61.94 20.46
N ASP A 184 43.35 62.81 20.34
CA ASP A 184 42.92 63.42 19.08
C ASP A 184 44.14 63.74 18.20
N TRP A 185 44.16 63.20 16.97
CA TRP A 185 44.62 63.82 15.71
C TRP A 185 44.23 62.89 14.54
#